data_AF-F0QS98-F1
#
_entry.id   AF-F0QS98-F1
#
_cell.length_a   1.000
_cell.length_b   1.000
_cell.length_c   1.000
_cell.angle_alpha   90.00
_cell.angle_beta   90.00
_cell.angle_gamma   90.00
#
_symmetry.space_group_name_H-M   'P 1'
#
loop_
_entity.id
_entity.type
_entity.pdbx_description
1 polymer ?
#
loop_
_entity_poly.entity_id
_entity_poly.type
_entity_poly.pdbx_seq_one_letter_code
_entity_poly.pdbx_strand_id
1 'polypeptide(L)'
;MFVKEIFSIFTFLSLTFFSSGFAIKVKKYEHNQLIVDPVDKKTKVFLTEKSYYKLNPKTLSDFKYLVKGDIPISKNISEITQKGNLYELTLTPSENHLGQKIELIKYFVESKSFWSNLFS
;
A
#
# COMPACT_ATOMS: atom_id res chain seq x y z
N MET A 1 2.03 -50.40 13.19
CA MET A 1 3.07 -49.73 12.38
C MET A 1 2.50 -48.50 11.69
N PHE A 2 1.35 -48.62 11.01
CA PHE A 2 0.58 -47.55 10.34
C PHE A 2 0.38 -46.23 11.10
N VAL A 3 0.05 -46.25 12.40
CA VAL A 3 -0.24 -45.01 13.14
C VAL A 3 0.97 -44.07 13.21
N LYS A 4 2.18 -44.62 13.38
CA LYS A 4 3.41 -43.82 13.42
C LYS A 4 3.71 -43.17 12.07
N GLU A 5 3.45 -43.88 10.97
CA GLU A 5 3.63 -43.37 9.61
C GLU A 5 2.63 -42.24 9.30
N ILE A 6 1.37 -42.40 9.70
CA ILE A 6 0.33 -41.35 9.55
C ILE A 6 0.73 -40.09 10.32
N PHE A 7 1.18 -40.21 11.58
CA PHE A 7 1.66 -39.06 12.35
C PHE A 7 2.89 -38.39 11.72
N SER A 8 3.82 -39.17 11.18
CA SER A 8 5.01 -38.63 10.50
C SER A 8 4.61 -37.83 9.25
N ILE A 9 3.72 -38.38 8.41
CA ILE A 9 3.22 -37.71 7.21
C ILE A 9 2.49 -36.42 7.59
N PHE A 10 1.61 -36.48 8.59
CA PHE A 10 0.88 -35.31 9.06
C PHE A 10 1.80 -34.22 9.59
N THR A 11 2.84 -34.59 10.36
CA THR A 11 3.82 -33.65 10.91
C THR A 11 4.62 -33.00 9.78
N PHE A 12 5.06 -33.78 8.80
CA PHE A 12 5.78 -33.27 7.63
C PHE A 12 4.93 -32.31 6.79
N LEU A 13 3.67 -32.66 6.52
CA LEU A 13 2.73 -31.79 5.81
C LEU A 13 2.48 -30.48 6.56
N SER A 14 2.26 -30.57 7.87
CA SER A 14 2.02 -29.39 8.72
C SER A 14 3.23 -28.46 8.73
N LEU A 15 4.44 -29.02 8.84
CA LEU A 15 5.68 -28.24 8.80
C LEU A 15 5.88 -27.57 7.44
N THR A 16 5.57 -28.29 6.36
CA THR A 16 5.67 -27.76 4.99
C THR A 16 4.67 -26.61 4.78
N PHE A 17 3.44 -26.76 5.25
CA PHE A 17 2.43 -25.69 5.16
C PHE A 17 2.79 -24.47 6.02
N PHE A 18 3.29 -24.69 7.23
CA PHE A 18 3.69 -23.61 8.11
C PHE A 18 4.88 -22.82 7.54
N SER A 19 5.90 -23.52 7.04
CA SER A 19 7.07 -22.89 6.43
C SER A 19 6.74 -22.14 5.13
N SER A 20 5.84 -22.69 4.29
CA SER A 20 5.45 -22.03 3.04
C SER A 20 4.75 -20.68 3.26
N GLY A 21 3.99 -20.52 4.36
CA GLY A 21 3.37 -19.22 4.68
C GLY A 21 4.37 -18.12 5.04
N PHE A 22 5.63 -18.44 5.39
CA PHE A 22 6.71 -17.45 5.50
C PHE A 22 7.35 -17.11 4.15
N ALA A 23 7.38 -18.09 3.23
CA ALA A 23 7.90 -17.90 1.87
C ALA A 23 6.93 -17.08 0.99
N ILE A 24 5.62 -17.25 1.17
CA ILE A 24 4.60 -16.53 0.40
C ILE A 24 4.51 -15.08 0.87
N LYS A 25 4.94 -14.16 0.01
CA LYS A 25 4.82 -12.72 0.23
C LYS A 25 3.48 -12.19 -0.28
N VAL A 26 2.73 -11.53 0.60
CA VAL A 26 1.47 -10.84 0.30
C VAL A 26 1.73 -9.35 0.19
N LYS A 27 1.18 -8.70 -0.84
CA LYS A 27 1.26 -7.25 -1.02
C LYS A 27 0.16 -6.59 -0.20
N LYS A 28 0.54 -5.69 0.70
CA LYS A 28 -0.39 -4.88 1.50
C LYS A 28 -0.59 -3.54 0.83
N TYR A 29 -1.85 -3.13 0.79
CA TYR A 29 -2.26 -1.87 0.20
C TYR A 29 -3.14 -1.12 1.20
N GLU A 30 -3.06 0.20 1.16
CA GLU A 30 -3.91 1.09 1.94
C GLU A 30 -4.78 1.94 1.01
N HIS A 31 -5.93 2.35 1.53
CA HIS A 31 -6.88 3.17 0.79
C HIS A 31 -6.72 4.62 1.20
N ASN A 32 -6.90 5.52 0.25
CA ASN A 32 -6.87 6.96 0.50
C ASN A 32 -7.86 7.69 -0.40
N GLN A 33 -7.96 8.99 -0.16
CA GLN A 33 -8.61 9.93 -1.03
C GLN A 33 -7.56 10.81 -1.71
N LEU A 34 -7.70 10.93 -3.02
CA LEU A 34 -7.00 11.89 -3.83
C LEU A 34 -7.89 13.11 -3.97
N ILE A 35 -7.45 14.22 -3.40
CA ILE A 35 -8.22 15.46 -3.33
C ILE A 35 -7.63 16.45 -4.33
N VAL A 36 -8.41 16.83 -5.32
CA VAL A 36 -8.01 17.88 -6.28
C VAL A 36 -8.52 19.23 -5.78
N ASP A 37 -7.60 20.12 -5.47
CA ASP A 37 -7.90 21.48 -5.04
C ASP A 37 -8.41 22.31 -6.23
N PRO A 38 -9.60 22.93 -6.14
CA PRO A 38 -10.20 23.72 -7.22
C PRO A 38 -9.37 24.93 -7.64
N VAL A 39 -8.68 25.56 -6.69
CA VAL A 39 -8.01 26.86 -6.91
C VAL A 39 -6.60 26.64 -7.42
N ASP A 40 -5.85 25.77 -6.75
CA ASP A 40 -4.44 25.53 -7.07
C ASP A 40 -4.25 24.44 -8.15
N LYS A 41 -5.31 23.72 -8.53
CA LYS A 41 -5.27 22.50 -9.37
C LYS A 41 -4.30 21.43 -8.84
N LYS A 42 -3.85 21.56 -7.58
CA LYS A 42 -2.94 20.65 -6.92
C LYS A 42 -3.69 19.41 -6.46
N THR A 43 -3.07 18.27 -6.67
CA THR A 43 -3.60 17.00 -6.18
C THR A 43 -2.95 16.69 -4.83
N LYS A 44 -3.74 16.41 -3.80
CA LYS A 44 -3.26 16.15 -2.44
C LYS A 44 -3.63 14.73 -2.00
N VAL A 45 -2.72 14.09 -1.27
CA VAL A 45 -2.90 12.77 -0.64
C VAL A 45 -2.42 12.84 0.81
N PHE A 46 -3.19 12.30 1.74
CA PHE A 46 -2.88 12.38 3.18
C PHE A 46 -2.47 11.02 3.73
N LEU A 47 -1.21 10.86 4.11
CA LEU A 47 -0.69 9.63 4.68
C LEU A 47 -0.74 9.68 6.20
N THR A 48 -1.05 8.55 6.82
CA THR A 48 -0.78 8.38 8.26
C THR A 48 0.72 8.32 8.49
N GLU A 49 1.17 8.66 9.70
CA GLU A 49 2.58 8.55 10.10
C GLU A 49 3.18 7.16 9.78
N LYS A 50 2.44 6.09 10.10
CA LYS A 50 2.86 4.71 9.82
C LYS A 50 3.01 4.44 8.31
N SER A 51 2.08 4.94 7.49
CA SER A 51 2.13 4.78 6.03
C SER A 51 3.28 5.57 5.44
N TYR A 52 3.49 6.81 5.93
CA TYR A 52 4.58 7.69 5.51
C TYR A 52 5.94 7.04 5.74
N TYR A 53 6.22 6.54 6.94
CA TYR A 53 7.51 5.90 7.23
C TYR A 53 7.76 4.62 6.45
N LYS A 54 6.71 3.85 6.15
CA LYS A 54 6.84 2.63 5.32
C LYS A 54 7.09 2.94 3.86
N LEU A 55 6.40 3.95 3.32
CA LEU A 55 6.57 4.39 1.95
C LEU A 55 7.89 5.14 1.74
N ASN A 56 8.36 5.83 2.79
CA ASN A 56 9.52 6.71 2.76
C ASN A 56 9.53 7.64 1.53
N PRO A 57 8.43 8.39 1.28
CA PRO A 57 8.30 9.20 0.08
C PRO A 57 9.33 10.34 0.10
N LYS A 58 9.82 10.72 -1.08
CA LYS A 58 10.74 11.85 -1.26
C LYS A 58 10.17 12.86 -2.23
N THR A 59 10.47 14.13 -2.04
CA THR A 59 10.20 15.16 -3.04
C THR A 59 10.89 14.79 -4.35
N LEU A 60 10.26 15.09 -5.48
CA LEU A 60 10.69 14.71 -6.84
C LEU A 60 10.67 13.19 -7.13
N SER A 61 10.22 12.35 -6.19
CA SER A 61 9.99 10.93 -6.45
C SER A 61 8.54 10.65 -6.86
N ASP A 62 8.35 9.50 -7.46
CA ASP A 62 7.05 9.07 -7.95
C ASP A 62 6.21 8.39 -6.86
N PHE A 63 5.01 8.91 -6.64
CA PHE A 63 3.96 8.25 -5.88
C PHE A 63 3.09 7.40 -6.80
N LYS A 64 3.02 6.10 -6.52
CA LYS A 64 2.25 5.13 -7.30
C LYS A 64 0.96 4.74 -6.59
N TYR A 65 -0.16 4.86 -7.30
CA TYR A 65 -1.49 4.54 -6.78
C TYR A 65 -2.38 3.94 -7.85
N LEU A 66 -3.43 3.24 -7.44
CA LEU A 66 -4.44 2.60 -8.27
C LEU A 66 -5.77 3.32 -8.07
N VAL A 67 -6.44 3.65 -9.17
CA VAL A 67 -7.82 4.17 -9.17
C VAL A 67 -8.73 3.02 -9.60
N LYS A 68 -9.76 2.70 -8.81
CA LYS A 68 -10.74 1.62 -9.08
C LYS A 68 -10.18 0.22 -9.33
N GLY A 69 -8.88 0.01 -9.15
CA GLY A 69 -8.22 -1.30 -9.19
C GLY A 69 -7.59 -1.67 -10.54
N ASP A 70 -7.68 -0.80 -11.55
CA ASP A 70 -7.35 -1.19 -12.93
C ASP A 70 -5.87 -0.95 -13.29
N ILE A 71 -5.42 0.31 -13.22
CA ILE A 71 -4.11 0.71 -13.78
C ILE A 71 -3.32 1.51 -12.75
N PRO A 72 -2.05 1.14 -12.47
CA PRO A 72 -1.20 1.91 -11.59
C PRO A 72 -0.82 3.24 -12.25
N ILE A 73 -1.22 4.34 -11.62
CA ILE A 73 -0.87 5.70 -11.99
C ILE A 73 0.34 6.11 -11.16
N SER A 74 1.34 6.69 -11.82
CA SER A 74 2.53 7.27 -11.19
C SER A 74 2.44 8.79 -11.31
N LYS A 75 2.57 9.52 -10.20
CA LYS A 75 2.64 10.98 -10.20
C LYS A 75 3.81 11.45 -9.35
N ASN A 76 4.46 12.51 -9.80
CA ASN A 76 5.59 13.07 -9.08
C ASN A 76 5.12 13.82 -7.82
N ILE A 77 5.87 13.68 -6.73
CA ILE A 77 5.64 14.39 -5.47
C ILE A 77 6.34 15.74 -5.56
N SER A 78 5.57 16.82 -5.65
CA SER A 78 6.12 18.18 -5.67
C SER A 78 6.47 18.70 -4.28
N GLU A 79 5.72 18.29 -3.26
CA GLU A 79 5.89 18.79 -1.89
C GLU A 79 5.40 17.78 -0.87
N ILE A 80 6.04 17.78 0.30
CA ILE A 80 5.68 16.96 1.46
C ILE A 80 5.57 17.89 2.66
N THR A 81 4.40 17.95 3.30
CA THR A 81 4.16 18.78 4.49
C THR A 81 3.58 17.95 5.62
N GLN A 82 4.06 18.14 6.85
CA GLN A 82 3.44 17.52 8.02
C GLN A 82 2.30 18.41 8.55
N LYS A 83 1.11 17.83 8.71
CA LYS A 83 -0.07 18.48 9.29
C LYS A 83 -0.58 17.67 10.47
N GLY A 84 -0.06 17.97 11.65
CA GLY A 84 -0.34 17.21 12.87
C GLY A 84 0.14 15.76 12.73
N ASN A 85 -0.80 14.81 12.84
CA ASN A 85 -0.53 13.36 12.77
C ASN A 85 -0.56 12.79 11.35
N LEU A 86 -0.73 13.64 10.34
CA LEU A 86 -0.79 13.25 8.94
C LEU A 86 0.31 13.94 8.13
N TYR A 87 0.75 13.27 7.07
CA TYR A 87 1.67 13.81 6.07
C TYR A 87 0.89 14.08 4.79
N GLU A 88 0.84 15.34 4.37
CA GLU A 88 0.26 15.76 3.10
C GLU A 88 1.32 15.64 2.00
N LEU A 89 1.03 14.83 1.00
CA LEU A 89 1.77 14.78 -0.26
C LEU A 89 1.03 15.61 -1.29
N THR A 90 1.71 16.62 -1.83
CA THR A 90 1.25 17.33 -3.02
C THR A 90 1.84 16.64 -4.24
N LEU A 91 0.97 16.21 -5.14
CA LEU A 91 1.32 15.59 -6.40
C LEU A 91 1.22 16.60 -7.53
N THR A 92 2.07 16.44 -8.56
CA THR A 92 2.00 17.27 -9.76
C THR A 92 0.61 17.16 -10.42
N PRO A 93 0.08 18.29 -10.92
CA PRO A 93 -1.24 18.32 -11.55
C PRO A 93 -1.26 17.39 -12.77
N SER A 94 -2.35 16.62 -12.89
CA SER A 94 -2.63 15.89 -14.13
C SER A 94 -3.47 16.80 -15.02
N GLU A 95 -3.05 17.00 -16.26
CA GLU A 95 -3.71 17.89 -17.24
C GLU A 95 -5.19 17.51 -17.49
N ASN A 96 -5.61 16.30 -17.10
CA ASN A 96 -6.93 15.74 -17.42
C ASN A 96 -8.03 15.92 -16.36
N HIS A 97 -7.83 16.74 -15.32
CA HIS A 97 -8.84 16.92 -14.27
C HIS A 97 -9.29 18.38 -14.13
N LEU A 98 -10.31 18.74 -14.90
CA LEU A 98 -11.11 19.95 -14.74
C LEU A 98 -12.18 19.71 -13.66
N GLY A 99 -11.94 20.18 -12.44
CA GLY A 99 -12.96 20.24 -11.37
C GLY A 99 -12.54 19.65 -10.03
N GLN A 100 -13.26 20.01 -8.96
CA GLN A 100 -13.12 19.37 -7.65
C GLN A 100 -13.52 17.90 -7.81
N LYS A 101 -12.55 17.01 -7.62
CA LYS A 101 -12.78 15.57 -7.67
C LYS A 101 -12.11 14.93 -6.48
N ILE A 102 -12.90 14.20 -5.70
CA ILE A 102 -12.40 13.28 -4.68
C ILE A 102 -12.43 11.90 -5.31
N GLU A 103 -11.25 11.31 -5.49
CA GLU A 103 -11.14 9.95 -6.00
C GLU A 103 -10.62 9.01 -4.91
N LEU A 104 -11.29 7.86 -4.76
CA LEU A 104 -10.78 6.79 -3.91
C LEU A 104 -9.62 6.10 -4.62
N ILE A 105 -8.47 6.06 -3.95
CA ILE A 105 -7.25 5.44 -4.44
C ILE A 105 -6.80 4.33 -3.50
N LYS A 106 -6.00 3.43 -4.04
CA LYS A 106 -5.32 2.38 -3.30
C LYS A 106 -3.83 2.41 -3.63
N TYR A 107 -2.96 2.41 -2.64
CA TYR A 107 -1.51 2.49 -2.84
C TYR A 107 -0.80 1.34 -2.13
N PHE A 108 0.29 0.85 -2.72
CA PHE A 108 1.07 -0.24 -2.16
C PHE A 108 1.92 0.29 -1.01
N VAL A 109 1.88 -0.37 0.15
CA VAL A 109 2.60 0.09 1.35
C VAL A 109 3.81 -0.78 1.62
N GLU A 110 3.62 -2.09 1.65
CA GLU A 110 4.69 -3.03 1.98
C GLU A 110 4.33 -4.44 1.51
N SER A 111 5.31 -5.33 1.47
CA SER A 111 5.08 -6.75 1.29
C SER A 111 5.52 -7.51 2.53
N LYS A 112 4.61 -8.33 3.07
CA LYS A 112 4.83 -9.15 4.27
C LYS A 112 4.56 -10.61 3.97
N SER A 113 5.18 -11.50 4.73
CA SER A 113 4.81 -12.93 4.68
C SER A 113 3.33 -13.10 5.00
N PHE A 114 2.69 -14.13 4.45
CA PHE A 114 1.30 -14.47 4.71
C PHE A 114 0.96 -14.49 6.20
N TRP A 115 1.76 -15.20 7.01
CA TRP A 115 1.52 -15.29 8.46
C TRP A 115 1.62 -13.92 9.16
N SER A 116 2.65 -13.13 8.86
CA SER A 116 2.78 -11.78 9.41
C SER A 116 1.60 -10.87 9.07
N ASN A 117 0.92 -11.08 7.93
CA ASN A 117 -0.26 -10.29 7.57
C ASN A 117 -1.55 -10.81 8.23
N LEU A 118 -1.62 -12.11 8.54
CA LEU A 118 -2.78 -12.71 9.23
C LEU A 118 -2.85 -12.30 10.71
N PHE A 119 -1.70 -12.11 11.35
CA PHE A 119 -1.59 -11.82 12.78
C PHE A 119 -1.26 -10.35 13.11
N SER A 120 -1.29 -9.43 12.13
CA SER A 120 -1.05 -7.98 12.35
C SER A 120 -2.30 -7.13 12.23
#